data_AF-A0A2E1WWD2-F1
#
_entry.id   AF-A0A2E1WWD2-F1
#
_cell.length_a   1.000
_cell.length_b   1.000
_cell.length_c   1.000
_cell.angle_alpha   90.00
_cell.angle_beta   90.00
_cell.angle_gamma   90.00
#
_symmetry.space_group_name_H-M   'P 1'
#
loop_
_entity.id
_entity.type
_entity.pdbx_description
1 polymer ?
#
loop_
_entity_poly.entity_id
_entity_poly.type
_entity_poly.pdbx_seq_one_letter_code
_entity_poly.pdbx_strand_id
1 'polypeptide(L)' 'ATTKYNEVEITAVAQKDYVIGAQFHPEKSGENGIRFLKTFLSQ' A
#
# COMPACT_ATOMS: atom_id res chain seq x y z
N ALA A 1 -3.12 5.75 5.11
CA ALA A 1 -3.89 4.64 5.72
C ALA A 1 -3.02 3.94 6.75
N THR A 2 -3.54 3.72 7.95
CA THR A 2 -2.89 2.93 9.01
C THR A 2 -3.46 1.52 9.07
N THR A 3 -2.72 0.60 9.69
CA THR A 3 -3.19 -0.74 10.03
C THR A 3 -2.60 -1.18 11.36
N LYS A 4 -3.29 -2.11 12.03
CA LYS A 4 -2.77 -2.76 13.23
C LYS A 4 -1.94 -3.97 12.79
N TYR A 5 -0.63 -3.91 13.06
CA TYR A 5 0.28 -5.04 12.88
C TYR A 5 0.68 -5.57 14.25
N ASN A 6 0.15 -6.74 14.62
CA ASN A 6 0.16 -7.25 15.98
C ASN A 6 -0.46 -6.24 16.96
N GLU A 7 0.31 -5.72 17.92
CA GLU A 7 -0.16 -4.74 18.91
C GLU A 7 0.21 -3.29 18.56
N VAL A 8 0.85 -3.07 17.40
CA VAL A 8 1.36 -1.76 17.00
C VAL A 8 0.53 -1.21 15.85
N GLU A 9 0.11 0.05 15.96
CA GLU A 9 -0.46 0.79 14.83
C GLU A 9 0.66 1.34 13.96
N ILE A 10 0.64 1.00 12.67
CA ILE A 10 1.65 1.42 11.70
C ILE A 10 1.00 2.10 10.50
N THR A 11 1.77 2.94 9.80
CA THR A 11 1.35 3.46 8.50
C THR A 11 1.60 2.40 7.42
N ALA A 12 0.53 1.91 6.79
CA ALA A 12 0.62 0.91 5.73
C ALA A 12 0.83 1.55 4.35
N VAL A 13 0.17 2.69 4.11
CA VAL A 13 0.26 3.47 2.87
C VAL A 13 0.22 4.95 3.22
N ALA A 14 1.13 5.73 2.64
CA ALA A 14 1.11 7.18 2.68
C ALA A 14 1.04 7.73 1.25
N GLN A 15 0.32 8.83 1.07
CA GLN A 15 0.29 9.55 -0.19
C GLN A 15 0.44 11.04 0.09
N LYS A 16 1.27 11.71 -0.70
CA LYS A 16 1.42 13.14 -0.73
C LYS A 16 1.51 13.59 -2.19
N ASP A 17 0.53 14.38 -2.62
CA ASP A 17 0.42 14.85 -3.99
C ASP A 17 0.51 13.66 -4.98
N TYR A 18 1.51 13.68 -5.86
CA TYR A 18 1.77 12.66 -6.89
C TYR A 18 2.69 11.53 -6.43
N VAL A 19 3.03 11.45 -5.13
CA VAL A 19 3.90 10.43 -4.57
C VAL A 19 3.12 9.52 -3.63
N ILE A 20 3.19 8.21 -3.87
CA ILE A 20 2.63 7.18 -3.00
C ILE A 20 3.74 6.26 -2.48
N GLY A 21 3.70 5.94 -1.19
CA GLY A 21 4.58 4.98 -0.54
C GLY A 21 3.75 3.87 0.10
N ALA A 22 4.15 2.63 -0.12
CA ALA A 22 3.58 1.45 0.53
C ALA A 22 4.65 0.79 1.41
N GLN A 23 4.29 0.48 2.65
CA GLN A 23 5.18 -0.23 3.57
C GLN A 23 5.24 -1.73 3.23
N PHE A 24 4.15 -2.30 2.74
CA PHE A 24 4.12 -3.69 2.27
C PHE A 24 4.68 -3.79 0.84
N HIS A 25 5.03 -5.01 0.42
CA HIS A 25 5.50 -5.33 -0.93
C HIS A 25 4.30 -5.68 -1.83
N PRO A 26 3.78 -4.75 -2.66
CA PRO A 26 2.61 -5.04 -3.50
C PRO A 26 2.87 -6.21 -4.45
N GLU A 27 4.11 -6.36 -4.93
CA GLU A 27 4.53 -7.46 -5.80
C GLU A 27 4.52 -8.84 -5.13
N LYS A 28 4.55 -8.89 -3.79
CA LYS A 28 4.47 -10.13 -3.00
C LYS A 28 3.11 -10.35 -2.34
N SER A 29 2.12 -9.50 -2.62
CA SER A 29 0.81 -9.50 -1.95
C SER A 29 -0.30 -10.16 -2.77
N GLY A 30 0.05 -11.03 -3.72
CA GLY A 30 -0.89 -11.78 -4.56
C GLY A 30 -1.82 -10.88 -5.38
N GLU A 31 -3.06 -11.33 -5.57
CA GLU A 31 -4.05 -10.62 -6.39
C GLU A 31 -4.35 -9.20 -5.89
N ASN A 32 -4.39 -9.02 -4.56
CA ASN A 32 -4.62 -7.70 -3.96
C ASN A 32 -3.46 -6.74 -4.24
N GLY A 33 -2.23 -7.25 -4.21
CA GLY A 33 -1.04 -6.51 -4.59
C GLY A 33 -1.03 -6.10 -6.05
N ILE A 34 -1.36 -7.02 -6.96
CA ILE A 34 -1.49 -6.73 -8.40
C ILE A 34 -2.59 -5.69 -8.64
N ARG A 35 -3.73 -5.80 -7.95
CA ARG A 35 -4.83 -4.82 -8.05
C ARG A 35 -4.36 -3.44 -7.61
N PHE A 36 -3.63 -3.33 -6.51
CA PHE A 36 -3.05 -2.06 -6.05
C PHE A 36 -2.14 -1.43 -7.11
N LEU A 37 -1.23 -2.20 -7.70
CA LEU A 37 -0.32 -1.72 -8.75
C LEU A 37 -1.07 -1.28 -10.02
N LYS A 38 -2.09 -2.03 -10.45
CA LYS A 38 -2.93 -1.64 -11.60
C LYS A 38 -3.66 -0.33 -11.33
N THR A 39 -4.20 -0.14 -10.13
CA THR A 39 -4.82 1.12 -9.74
C THR A 39 -3.80 2.26 -9.77
N PHE A 40 -2.60 2.07 -9.23
CA PHE A 40 -1.54 3.08 -9.28
C PHE A 40 -1.20 3.52 -10.71
N LEU A 41 -1.08 2.59 -11.65
CA LEU A 41 -0.77 2.89 -13.07
C LEU A 41 -1.94 3.53 -13.84
N SER A 42 -3.16 3.44 -13.32
CA SER A 42 -4.37 3.93 -14.00
C SER A 42 -4.92 5.23 -13.39
N GLN A 43 -4.19 5.84 -12.45
CA GLN A 43 -4.53 7.15 -11.90
C GLN A 43 -3.96 8.29 -12.74
#